data_AF-H3H5V9-F1
#
_entry.id   AF-H3H5V9-F1
#
_cell.length_a   1.000
_cell.length_b   1.000
_cell.length_c   1.000
_cell.angle_alpha   90.00
_cell.angle_beta   90.00
_cell.angle_gamma   90.00
#
_symmetry.space_group_name_H-M   'P 1'
#
loop_
_entity.id
_entity.type
_entity.pdbx_description
1 polymer ?
#
loop_
_entity_poly.entity_id
_entity_poly.type
_entity_poly.pdbx_seq_one_letter_code
_entity_poly.pdbx_strand_id
1 'polypeptide(L)'
;MMLLVTSLRGMFDQLRKRDIMKMNERRNRDRVKAQEKRERMALKFQNKQHLIVEKIERNREVQRQQEEEARLQRRMEELNEWRAQNARDRSSFVWTVTKADVLVVLVIMSIVFFENLREVAFVKPLCQPDDEHHWWMVSWWAPTSLQVFGCEVAYGMKILAILLGLGVLFFAVAQLNLVAVMLPVLGAGVLYYLRDEWMNMLFRLPLLLVIYGFNSGILFLFNRFEDRSNDDHMVKASDKDPASTATKQRSVLLYAMFPLFSLLLTVVTAVGIACDAPEQCAASAYEATTPVIAGLWELARGAYRL
;
A
#
# COMPACT_ATOMS: atom_id res chain seq x y z
N MET A 1 63.30 73.38 92.76
CA MET A 1 62.76 72.01 92.57
C MET A 1 61.38 71.96 91.88
N MET A 2 60.49 72.95 92.01
CA MET A 2 59.15 72.89 91.39
C MET A 2 59.11 73.04 89.85
N LEU A 3 60.10 73.68 89.21
CA LEU A 3 60.14 73.88 87.75
C LEU A 3 60.55 72.62 86.95
N LEU A 4 61.28 71.69 87.57
CA LEU A 4 61.67 70.43 86.93
C LEU A 4 60.51 69.43 86.89
N VAL A 5 59.64 69.45 87.89
CA VAL A 5 58.48 68.55 87.99
C VAL A 5 57.39 68.92 86.97
N THR A 6 57.18 70.22 86.70
CA THR A 6 56.23 70.67 85.66
C THR A 6 56.74 70.39 84.25
N SER A 7 58.05 70.52 83.99
CA SER A 7 58.69 70.18 82.71
C SER A 7 58.63 68.67 82.41
N LEU A 8 58.86 67.81 83.40
CA LEU A 8 58.79 66.35 83.22
C LEU A 8 57.35 65.87 82.99
N ARG A 9 56.36 66.43 83.70
CA ARG A 9 54.95 66.10 83.51
C ARG A 9 54.46 66.42 82.09
N GLY A 10 54.84 67.58 81.55
CA GLY A 10 54.51 67.97 80.17
C GLY A 10 55.13 67.05 79.12
N MET A 11 56.34 66.55 79.34
CA MET A 11 57.03 65.60 78.46
C MET A 11 56.39 64.21 78.47
N PHE A 12 56.01 63.70 79.66
CA PHE A 12 55.29 62.43 79.77
C PHE A 12 53.89 62.49 79.17
N ASP A 13 53.18 63.61 79.30
CA ASP A 13 51.88 63.79 78.63
C ASP A 13 52.01 63.88 77.11
N GLN A 14 53.07 64.49 76.58
CA GLN A 14 53.35 64.49 75.14
C GLN A 14 53.70 63.09 74.62
N LEU A 15 54.51 62.32 75.36
CA LEU A 15 54.81 60.91 75.04
C LEU A 15 53.54 60.05 75.06
N ARG A 16 52.70 60.20 76.08
CA ARG A 16 51.41 59.50 76.19
C ARG A 16 50.48 59.84 75.04
N LYS A 17 50.37 61.11 74.66
CA LYS A 17 49.60 61.55 73.48
C LYS A 17 50.14 60.94 72.18
N ARG A 18 51.46 60.85 72.03
CA ARG A 18 52.11 60.24 70.86
C ARG A 18 51.85 58.73 70.79
N ASP A 19 51.91 58.04 71.91
CA ASP A 19 51.60 56.60 71.98
C ASP A 19 50.12 56.33 71.72
N ILE A 20 49.21 57.15 72.27
CA ILE A 20 47.77 57.06 71.97
C ILE A 20 47.51 57.31 70.48
N MET A 21 48.17 58.30 69.87
CA MET A 21 48.05 58.59 68.44
C MET A 21 48.56 57.42 67.60
N LYS A 22 49.70 56.84 67.94
CA LYS A 22 50.28 55.67 67.26
C LYS A 22 49.41 54.42 67.41
N MET A 23 48.79 54.22 68.58
CA MET A 23 47.82 53.14 68.82
C MET A 23 46.53 53.34 68.02
N ASN A 24 46.00 54.56 67.95
CA ASN A 24 44.85 54.88 67.11
C ASN A 24 45.15 54.73 65.62
N GLU A 25 46.36 55.09 65.18
CA GLU A 25 46.78 54.92 63.80
C GLU A 25 46.89 53.44 63.42
N ARG A 26 47.46 52.59 64.30
CA ARG A 26 47.47 51.13 64.14
C ARG A 26 46.05 50.57 64.08
N ARG A 27 45.18 50.99 65.00
CA ARG A 27 43.77 50.56 65.05
C ARG A 27 43.01 50.97 63.79
N ASN A 28 43.26 52.15 63.25
CA ASN A 28 42.67 52.60 61.98
C ASN A 28 43.20 51.79 60.79
N ARG A 29 44.52 51.52 60.72
CA ARG A 29 45.08 50.66 59.67
C ARG A 29 44.50 49.24 59.72
N ASP A 30 44.33 48.68 60.91
CA ASP A 30 43.75 47.35 61.08
C ASP A 30 42.25 47.33 60.72
N ARG A 31 41.51 48.40 61.04
CA ARG A 31 40.11 48.57 60.60
C ARG A 31 40.00 48.65 59.09
N VAL A 32 40.83 49.44 58.43
CA VAL A 32 40.85 49.56 56.96
C VAL A 32 41.20 48.22 56.32
N LYS A 33 42.23 47.52 56.81
CA LYS A 33 42.58 46.17 56.33
C LYS A 33 41.45 45.16 56.53
N ALA A 34 40.72 45.24 57.65
CA ALA A 34 39.58 44.36 57.91
C ALA A 34 38.40 44.68 56.98
N GLN A 35 38.13 45.96 56.70
CA GLN A 35 37.12 46.39 55.73
C GLN A 35 37.48 45.92 54.32
N GLU A 36 38.71 46.15 53.87
CA GLU A 36 39.18 45.74 52.54
C GLU A 36 39.11 44.21 52.37
N LYS A 37 39.45 43.44 53.42
CA LYS A 37 39.26 41.98 53.40
C LYS A 37 37.79 41.57 53.27
N ARG A 38 36.89 42.26 53.96
CA ARG A 38 35.44 41.99 53.87
C ARG A 38 34.90 42.34 52.48
N GLU A 39 35.33 43.45 51.90
CA GLU A 39 34.94 43.85 50.54
C GLU A 39 35.45 42.87 49.48
N ARG A 40 36.71 42.45 49.56
CA ARG A 40 37.27 41.41 48.67
C ARG A 40 36.52 40.08 48.81
N MET A 41 36.13 39.71 50.03
CA MET A 41 35.33 38.50 50.25
C MET A 41 33.92 38.67 49.67
N ALA A 42 33.26 39.81 49.89
CA ALA A 42 31.93 40.10 49.37
C ALA A 42 31.91 40.06 47.83
N LEU A 43 32.88 40.69 47.17
CA LEU A 43 33.02 40.63 45.71
C LEU A 43 33.24 39.21 45.19
N LYS A 44 34.07 38.40 45.87
CA LYS A 44 34.26 36.99 45.51
C LYS A 44 32.96 36.18 45.67
N PHE A 45 32.17 36.45 46.69
CA PHE A 45 30.88 35.78 46.88
C PHE A 45 29.87 36.17 45.80
N GLN A 46 29.78 37.46 45.46
CA GLN A 46 28.90 37.94 44.39
C GLN A 46 29.29 37.33 43.03
N ASN A 47 30.58 37.30 42.69
CA ASN A 47 31.04 36.67 41.44
C ASN A 47 30.75 35.16 41.41
N LYS A 48 30.91 34.46 42.54
CA LYS A 48 30.53 33.04 42.65
C LYS A 48 29.03 32.84 42.47
N GLN A 49 28.20 33.68 43.07
CA GLN A 49 26.75 33.62 42.90
C GLN A 49 26.36 33.85 41.44
N HIS A 50 26.96 34.85 40.77
CA HIS A 50 26.72 35.10 39.36
C HIS A 50 27.09 33.90 38.48
N LEU A 51 28.27 33.31 38.68
CA LEU A 51 28.71 32.13 37.92
C LEU A 51 27.83 30.90 38.16
N ILE A 52 27.31 30.73 39.38
CA ILE A 52 26.38 29.63 39.70
C ILE A 52 25.05 29.84 38.96
N VAL A 53 24.51 31.05 38.98
CA VAL A 53 23.25 31.39 38.28
C VAL A 53 23.41 31.18 36.78
N GLU A 54 24.48 31.72 36.18
CA GLU A 54 24.76 31.57 34.75
C GLU A 54 24.94 30.10 34.33
N LYS A 55 25.59 29.29 35.18
CA LYS A 55 25.72 27.85 34.92
C LYS A 55 24.38 27.12 35.01
N ILE A 56 23.51 27.50 35.94
CA ILE A 56 22.16 26.94 36.06
C ILE A 56 21.32 27.33 34.83
N GLU A 57 21.42 28.57 34.36
CA GLU A 57 20.72 29.03 33.15
C GLU A 57 21.18 28.28 31.90
N ARG A 58 22.49 28.19 31.66
CA ARG A 58 23.02 27.40 30.53
C ARG A 58 22.61 25.93 30.59
N ASN A 59 22.64 25.31 31.77
CA ASN A 59 22.20 23.92 31.91
C ASN A 59 20.69 23.77 31.63
N ARG A 60 19.86 24.74 32.02
CA ARG A 60 18.42 24.74 31.71
C ARG A 60 18.16 24.92 30.22
N GLU A 61 18.93 25.76 29.53
CA GLU A 61 18.83 25.95 28.09
C GLU A 61 19.21 24.68 27.32
N VAL A 62 20.31 24.04 27.69
CA VAL A 62 20.72 22.75 27.10
C VAL A 62 19.67 21.67 27.36
N GLN A 63 19.10 21.61 28.55
CA GLN A 63 18.00 20.67 28.84
C GLN A 63 16.76 20.93 27.99
N ARG A 64 16.37 22.20 27.80
CA ARG A 64 15.23 22.54 26.92
C ARG A 64 15.50 22.15 25.47
N GLN A 65 16.70 22.41 24.96
CA GLN A 65 17.09 22.02 23.60
C GLN A 65 17.04 20.50 23.44
N GLN A 66 17.57 19.74 24.40
CA GLN A 66 17.52 18.28 24.37
C GLN A 66 16.08 17.75 24.43
N GLU A 67 15.21 18.35 25.24
CA GLU A 67 13.79 17.98 25.29
C GLU A 67 13.07 18.31 23.98
N GLU A 68 13.36 19.46 23.36
CA GLU A 68 12.80 19.85 22.07
C GLU A 68 13.26 18.92 20.95
N GLU A 69 14.55 18.58 20.91
CA GLU A 69 15.10 17.62 19.96
C GLU A 69 14.48 16.22 20.15
N ALA A 70 14.34 15.75 21.39
CA ALA A 70 13.69 14.48 21.67
C ALA A 70 12.20 14.48 21.25
N ARG A 71 11.49 15.59 21.44
CA ARG A 71 10.10 15.74 20.98
C ARG A 71 10.02 15.77 19.46
N LEU A 72 10.98 16.41 18.78
CA LEU A 72 11.04 16.43 17.32
C LEU A 72 11.36 15.04 16.77
N GLN A 73 12.29 14.31 17.39
CA GLN A 73 12.64 12.94 17.02
C GLN A 73 11.43 12.01 17.15
N ARG A 74 10.71 12.03 18.27
CA ARG A 74 9.49 11.23 18.44
C ARG A 74 8.42 11.54 17.39
N ARG A 75 8.21 12.82 17.09
CA ARG A 75 7.28 13.21 16.00
C ARG A 75 7.75 12.71 14.64
N MET A 76 9.06 12.74 14.36
CA MET A 76 9.59 12.19 13.11
C MET A 76 9.42 10.67 13.04
N GLU A 77 9.64 9.96 14.14
CA GLU A 77 9.41 8.51 14.26
C GLU A 77 7.94 8.16 14.03
N GLU A 78 7.01 8.81 14.73
CA GLU A 78 5.56 8.63 14.53
C GLU A 78 5.15 8.91 13.09
N LEU A 79 5.69 9.96 12.47
CA LEU A 79 5.44 10.28 11.06
C LEU A 79 6.05 9.24 10.11
N ASN A 80 7.20 8.67 10.43
CA ASN A 80 7.84 7.60 9.65
C ASN A 80 7.01 6.31 9.72
N GLU A 81 6.56 5.95 10.92
CA GLU A 81 5.72 4.77 11.15
C GLU A 81 4.38 4.90 10.44
N TRP A 82 3.71 6.05 10.58
CA TRP A 82 2.46 6.34 9.90
C TRP A 82 2.63 6.28 8.37
N ARG A 83 3.74 6.80 7.83
CA ARG A 83 4.06 6.69 6.40
C ARG A 83 4.27 5.25 5.95
N ALA A 84 5.02 4.47 6.73
CA ALA A 84 5.26 3.07 6.43
C ALA A 84 3.95 2.27 6.43
N GLN A 85 3.03 2.55 7.36
CA GLN A 85 1.70 1.95 7.40
C GLN A 85 0.88 2.31 6.14
N ASN A 86 0.79 3.60 5.80
CA ASN A 86 0.06 4.04 4.60
C ASN A 86 0.63 3.44 3.31
N ALA A 87 1.95 3.32 3.17
CA ALA A 87 2.58 2.71 2.01
C ALA A 87 2.22 1.21 1.91
N ARG A 88 2.17 0.50 3.04
CA ARG A 88 1.73 -0.90 3.09
C ARG A 88 0.28 -1.04 2.67
N ASP A 89 -0.61 -0.21 3.19
CA ASP A 89 -2.05 -0.27 2.86
C ASP A 89 -2.32 0.01 1.38
N ARG A 90 -1.58 0.92 0.76
CA ARG A 90 -1.68 1.16 -0.69
C ARG A 90 -1.14 0.01 -1.50
N SER A 91 0.01 -0.54 -1.11
CA SER A 91 0.58 -1.71 -1.77
C SER A 91 -0.35 -2.92 -1.69
N SER A 92 -1.01 -3.13 -0.54
CA SER A 92 -1.98 -4.21 -0.36
C SER A 92 -3.24 -3.99 -1.20
N PHE A 93 -3.71 -2.74 -1.31
CA PHE A 93 -4.83 -2.38 -2.18
C PHE A 93 -4.53 -2.65 -3.67
N VAL A 94 -3.42 -2.10 -4.19
CA VAL A 94 -3.00 -2.33 -5.59
C VAL A 94 -2.82 -3.82 -5.85
N TRP A 95 -2.23 -4.56 -4.90
CA TRP A 95 -2.05 -6.01 -5.03
C TRP A 95 -3.37 -6.77 -5.04
N THR A 96 -4.35 -6.33 -4.25
CA THR A 96 -5.69 -6.90 -4.26
C THR A 96 -6.37 -6.67 -5.60
N VAL A 97 -6.26 -5.47 -6.18
CA VAL A 97 -6.75 -5.17 -7.53
C VAL A 97 -6.07 -6.05 -8.58
N THR A 98 -4.73 -6.15 -8.56
CA THR A 98 -4.00 -7.03 -9.51
C THR A 98 -4.44 -8.49 -9.40
N LYS A 99 -4.74 -8.99 -8.21
CA LYS A 99 -5.20 -10.37 -8.02
C LYS A 99 -6.59 -10.57 -8.62
N ALA A 100 -7.50 -9.63 -8.38
CA ALA A 100 -8.84 -9.65 -8.96
C ALA A 100 -8.77 -9.61 -10.49
N ASP A 101 -7.94 -8.73 -11.02
CA ASP A 101 -7.67 -8.57 -12.44
C ASP A 101 -7.11 -9.85 -13.10
N VAL A 102 -6.11 -10.48 -12.48
CA VAL A 102 -5.58 -11.78 -12.94
C VAL A 102 -6.64 -12.87 -12.87
N LEU A 103 -7.47 -12.89 -11.82
CA LEU A 103 -8.56 -13.85 -11.69
C LEU A 103 -9.58 -13.66 -12.81
N VAL A 104 -9.95 -12.42 -13.14
CA VAL A 104 -10.86 -12.11 -14.26
C VAL A 104 -10.29 -12.62 -15.58
N VAL A 105 -9.00 -12.36 -15.86
CA VAL A 105 -8.35 -12.87 -17.08
C VAL A 105 -8.33 -14.40 -17.10
N LEU A 106 -8.01 -15.05 -15.98
CA LEU A 106 -8.04 -16.52 -15.88
C LEU A 106 -9.45 -17.07 -16.10
N VAL A 107 -10.49 -16.40 -15.60
CA VAL A 107 -11.88 -16.80 -15.85
C VAL A 107 -12.21 -16.67 -17.33
N ILE A 108 -11.87 -15.56 -17.98
CA ILE A 108 -12.09 -15.36 -19.42
C ILE A 108 -11.33 -16.41 -20.24
N MET A 109 -10.05 -16.64 -19.92
CA MET A 109 -9.26 -17.69 -20.56
C MET A 109 -9.87 -19.08 -20.34
N SER A 110 -10.38 -19.37 -19.14
CA SER A 110 -11.03 -20.65 -18.87
C SER A 110 -12.32 -20.82 -19.67
N ILE A 111 -13.14 -19.76 -19.82
CA ILE A 111 -14.36 -19.79 -20.64
C ILE A 111 -14.01 -20.08 -22.10
N VAL A 112 -13.05 -19.36 -22.68
CA VAL A 112 -12.60 -19.56 -24.07
C VAL A 112 -12.02 -20.96 -24.26
N PHE A 113 -11.22 -21.42 -23.30
CA PHE A 113 -10.68 -22.78 -23.33
C PHE A 113 -11.79 -23.84 -23.28
N PHE A 114 -12.82 -23.65 -22.46
CA PHE A 114 -13.97 -24.56 -22.38
C PHE A 114 -14.88 -24.48 -23.62
N GLU A 115 -15.01 -23.32 -24.27
CA GLU A 115 -15.71 -23.20 -25.54
C GLU A 115 -14.97 -23.95 -26.66
N ASN A 116 -13.66 -23.73 -26.83
CA ASN A 116 -12.86 -24.46 -27.81
C ASN A 116 -12.86 -25.96 -27.53
N LEU A 117 -12.77 -26.36 -26.25
CA LEU A 117 -12.95 -27.77 -25.85
C LEU A 117 -14.33 -28.32 -26.19
N ARG A 118 -15.39 -27.53 -26.09
CA ARG A 118 -16.76 -27.95 -26.42
C ARG A 118 -16.94 -28.10 -27.93
N GLU A 119 -16.22 -27.33 -28.73
CA GLU A 119 -16.20 -27.51 -30.18
C GLU A 119 -15.43 -28.75 -30.62
N VAL A 120 -14.34 -29.04 -29.92
CA VAL A 120 -13.47 -30.19 -30.18
C VAL A 120 -14.03 -31.50 -29.58
N ALA A 121 -14.72 -31.41 -28.44
CA ALA A 121 -15.45 -32.53 -27.86
C ALA A 121 -16.75 -32.75 -28.64
N PHE A 122 -17.10 -34.01 -28.88
CA PHE A 122 -18.32 -34.48 -29.55
C PHE A 122 -19.66 -34.10 -28.86
N VAL A 123 -19.66 -33.05 -28.03
CA VAL A 123 -20.69 -32.62 -27.08
C VAL A 123 -21.23 -31.23 -27.49
N LYS A 124 -21.33 -30.95 -28.79
CA LYS A 124 -22.33 -29.96 -29.25
C LYS A 124 -23.72 -30.56 -28.99
N PRO A 125 -24.66 -29.84 -28.36
CA PRO A 125 -26.05 -30.25 -28.35
C PRO A 125 -26.54 -30.17 -29.79
N LEU A 126 -26.69 -31.33 -30.44
CA LEU A 126 -27.13 -31.48 -31.84
C LEU A 126 -28.60 -31.08 -32.06
N CYS A 127 -29.17 -30.24 -31.19
CA CYS A 127 -30.59 -29.91 -31.17
C CYS A 127 -30.90 -28.52 -31.73
N GLN A 128 -29.96 -27.93 -32.45
CA GLN A 128 -30.24 -26.81 -33.34
C GLN A 128 -30.25 -27.36 -34.76
N PRO A 129 -31.40 -27.32 -35.47
CA PRO A 129 -31.48 -27.87 -36.81
C PRO A 129 -30.63 -27.00 -37.75
N ASP A 130 -29.44 -27.45 -38.10
CA ASP A 130 -28.75 -26.95 -39.29
C ASP A 130 -29.34 -27.68 -40.50
N ASP A 131 -29.97 -26.91 -41.39
CA ASP A 131 -30.77 -27.39 -42.52
C ASP A 131 -30.01 -28.30 -43.51
N GLU A 132 -28.67 -28.33 -43.47
CA GLU A 132 -27.88 -29.01 -44.49
C GLU A 132 -27.48 -30.46 -44.16
N HIS A 133 -27.40 -30.87 -42.88
CA HIS A 133 -26.69 -32.12 -42.54
C HIS A 133 -27.52 -33.20 -41.83
N HIS A 134 -28.70 -32.91 -41.26
CA HIS A 134 -29.43 -33.86 -40.39
C HIS A 134 -30.88 -34.13 -40.82
N TRP A 135 -31.12 -34.20 -42.12
CA TRP A 135 -32.43 -34.45 -42.75
C TRP A 135 -33.15 -35.74 -42.29
N TRP A 136 -32.43 -36.71 -41.72
CA TRP A 136 -32.97 -37.98 -41.25
C TRP A 136 -33.53 -37.92 -39.81
N MET A 137 -33.27 -36.85 -39.07
CA MET A 137 -33.82 -36.62 -37.71
C MET A 137 -35.09 -35.75 -37.70
N VAL A 138 -35.44 -35.12 -38.83
CA VAL A 138 -36.61 -34.26 -38.96
C VAL A 138 -37.71 -35.03 -39.70
N SER A 139 -38.61 -35.67 -38.97
CA SER A 139 -39.81 -36.22 -39.60
C SER A 139 -40.80 -35.09 -39.87
N TRP A 140 -41.20 -34.91 -41.13
CA TRP A 140 -42.13 -33.87 -41.59
C TRP A 140 -43.47 -33.85 -40.82
N TRP A 141 -43.83 -34.94 -40.16
CA TRP A 141 -45.12 -35.16 -39.52
C TRP A 141 -45.11 -35.12 -37.99
N ALA A 142 -43.96 -34.96 -37.33
CA ALA A 142 -43.88 -34.87 -35.87
C ALA A 142 -43.95 -33.41 -35.36
N PRO A 143 -44.67 -33.13 -34.25
CA PRO A 143 -44.66 -31.82 -33.61
C PRO A 143 -43.25 -31.41 -33.17
N THR A 144 -42.92 -30.13 -33.27
CA THR A 144 -41.60 -29.57 -32.91
C THR A 144 -41.16 -29.91 -31.49
N SER A 145 -42.09 -30.03 -30.53
CA SER A 145 -41.81 -30.44 -29.15
C SER A 145 -41.32 -31.89 -29.00
N LEU A 146 -41.80 -32.80 -29.86
CA LEU A 146 -41.40 -34.21 -29.88
C LEU A 146 -40.03 -34.42 -30.54
N GLN A 147 -39.68 -33.56 -31.49
CA GLN A 147 -38.36 -33.56 -32.15
C GLN A 147 -37.26 -33.08 -31.19
N VAL A 148 -37.53 -32.01 -30.42
CA VAL A 148 -36.61 -31.52 -29.37
C VAL A 148 -36.41 -32.60 -28.29
N PHE A 149 -37.49 -33.22 -27.82
CA PHE A 149 -37.42 -34.29 -26.83
C PHE A 149 -36.65 -35.53 -27.34
N GLY A 150 -36.85 -35.91 -28.61
CA GLY A 150 -36.10 -37.01 -29.24
C GLY A 150 -34.60 -36.72 -29.36
N CYS A 151 -34.23 -35.48 -29.66
CA CYS A 151 -32.84 -35.05 -29.71
C CYS A 151 -32.19 -35.05 -28.32
N GLU A 152 -32.89 -34.57 -27.29
CA GLU A 152 -32.41 -34.62 -25.90
C GLU A 152 -32.22 -36.06 -25.40
N VAL A 153 -33.12 -36.97 -25.76
CA VAL A 153 -33.00 -38.40 -25.40
C VAL A 153 -31.84 -39.07 -26.15
N ALA A 154 -31.68 -38.80 -27.45
CA ALA A 154 -30.55 -39.34 -28.23
C ALA A 154 -29.20 -38.81 -27.72
N TYR A 155 -29.16 -37.55 -27.33
CA TYR A 155 -28.00 -36.93 -26.68
C TYR A 155 -27.73 -37.54 -25.31
N GLY A 156 -28.77 -37.75 -24.49
CA GLY A 156 -28.68 -38.45 -23.21
C GLY A 156 -28.16 -39.88 -23.35
N MET A 157 -28.59 -40.60 -24.39
CA MET A 157 -28.13 -41.95 -24.70
C MET A 157 -26.66 -41.96 -25.16
N LYS A 158 -26.24 -40.97 -25.95
CA LYS A 158 -24.84 -40.80 -26.38
C LYS A 158 -23.92 -40.54 -25.18
N ILE A 159 -24.32 -39.66 -24.26
CA ILE A 159 -23.59 -39.39 -23.02
C ILE A 159 -23.53 -40.65 -22.16
N LEU A 160 -24.65 -41.35 -22.00
CA LEU A 160 -24.71 -42.57 -21.19
C LEU A 160 -23.81 -43.66 -21.77
N ALA A 161 -23.78 -43.85 -23.10
CA ALA A 161 -22.87 -44.79 -23.76
C ALA A 161 -21.39 -44.42 -23.56
N ILE A 162 -21.04 -43.13 -23.63
CA ILE A 162 -19.68 -42.64 -23.36
C ILE A 162 -19.30 -42.88 -21.89
N LEU A 163 -20.20 -42.58 -20.95
CA LEU A 163 -19.97 -42.81 -19.52
C LEU A 163 -19.82 -44.29 -19.20
N LEU A 164 -20.59 -45.16 -19.84
CA LEU A 164 -20.52 -46.61 -19.65
C LEU A 164 -19.20 -47.16 -20.24
N GLY A 165 -18.79 -46.68 -21.41
CA GLY A 165 -17.49 -47.00 -22.01
C GLY A 165 -16.31 -46.54 -21.15
N LEU A 166 -16.34 -45.30 -20.65
CA LEU A 166 -15.35 -44.79 -19.70
C LEU A 166 -15.37 -45.58 -18.39
N GLY A 167 -16.54 -45.94 -17.88
CA GLY A 167 -16.69 -46.75 -16.67
C GLY A 167 -16.04 -48.13 -16.80
N VAL A 168 -16.25 -48.82 -17.92
CA VAL A 168 -15.61 -50.11 -18.23
C VAL A 168 -14.09 -49.94 -18.36
N LEU A 169 -13.62 -48.87 -19.03
CA LEU A 169 -12.20 -48.55 -19.14
C LEU A 169 -11.56 -48.30 -17.77
N PHE A 170 -12.18 -47.47 -16.92
CA PHE A 170 -11.71 -47.19 -15.57
C PHE A 170 -11.71 -48.43 -14.69
N PHE A 171 -12.72 -49.30 -14.81
CA PHE A 171 -12.78 -50.56 -14.08
C PHE A 171 -11.65 -51.50 -14.50
N ALA A 172 -11.38 -51.64 -15.81
CA ALA A 172 -10.27 -52.45 -16.31
C ALA A 172 -8.89 -51.90 -15.85
N VAL A 173 -8.70 -50.58 -15.89
CA VAL A 173 -7.46 -49.93 -15.43
C VAL A 173 -7.26 -50.08 -13.93
N ALA A 174 -8.33 -50.01 -13.13
CA ALA A 174 -8.29 -50.22 -11.69
C ALA A 174 -7.94 -51.67 -11.32
N GLN A 175 -8.54 -52.65 -12.01
CA GLN A 175 -8.24 -54.08 -11.80
C GLN A 175 -6.79 -54.43 -12.16
N LEU A 176 -6.20 -53.74 -13.13
CA LEU A 176 -4.82 -53.94 -13.55
C LEU A 176 -3.79 -53.13 -12.72
N ASN A 177 -4.25 -52.36 -11.71
CA ASN A 177 -3.42 -51.45 -10.90
C ASN A 177 -2.53 -50.51 -11.74
N LEU A 178 -3.01 -50.16 -12.94
CA LEU A 178 -2.28 -49.40 -13.95
C LEU A 178 -2.54 -47.90 -13.85
N VAL A 179 -3.24 -47.45 -12.80
CA VAL A 179 -3.62 -46.05 -12.58
C VAL A 179 -2.40 -45.14 -12.62
N ALA A 180 -1.27 -45.56 -12.05
CA ALA A 180 -0.03 -44.80 -12.03
C ALA A 180 0.62 -44.61 -13.42
N VAL A 181 0.30 -45.46 -14.41
CA VAL A 181 0.88 -45.41 -15.77
C VAL A 181 -0.14 -44.87 -16.78
N MET A 182 -1.41 -45.25 -16.66
CA MET A 182 -2.47 -44.80 -17.56
C MET A 182 -2.86 -43.34 -17.30
N LEU A 183 -2.80 -42.86 -16.06
CA LEU A 183 -3.16 -41.48 -15.75
C LEU A 183 -2.15 -40.46 -16.33
N PRO A 184 -0.82 -40.67 -16.23
CA PRO A 184 0.15 -39.83 -16.94
C PRO A 184 0.06 -39.96 -18.46
N VAL A 185 -0.22 -41.15 -19.00
CA VAL A 185 -0.34 -41.36 -20.46
C VAL A 185 -1.61 -40.72 -21.03
N LEU A 186 -2.74 -40.84 -20.33
CA LEU A 186 -3.98 -40.14 -20.68
C LEU A 186 -3.82 -38.63 -20.50
N GLY A 187 -3.17 -38.19 -19.41
CA GLY A 187 -2.82 -36.79 -19.20
C GLY A 187 -1.93 -36.23 -20.32
N ALA A 188 -0.90 -36.99 -20.72
CA ALA A 188 -0.04 -36.63 -21.85
C ALA A 188 -0.78 -36.64 -23.19
N GLY A 189 -1.69 -37.59 -23.40
CA GLY A 189 -2.54 -37.65 -24.59
C GLY A 189 -3.49 -36.46 -24.68
N VAL A 190 -4.15 -36.10 -23.58
CA VAL A 190 -5.01 -34.91 -23.48
C VAL A 190 -4.19 -33.63 -23.67
N LEU A 191 -3.02 -33.51 -23.03
CA LEU A 191 -2.12 -32.36 -23.21
C LEU A 191 -1.57 -32.27 -24.64
N TYR A 192 -1.35 -33.41 -25.31
CA TYR A 192 -0.91 -33.44 -26.71
C TYR A 192 -2.03 -33.03 -27.65
N TYR A 193 -3.26 -33.49 -27.40
CA TYR A 193 -4.40 -33.15 -28.24
C TYR A 193 -4.85 -31.70 -28.06
N LEU A 194 -4.74 -31.18 -26.85
CA LEU A 194 -5.00 -29.77 -26.52
C LEU A 194 -3.78 -28.88 -26.70
N ARG A 195 -2.72 -29.39 -27.33
CA ARG A 195 -1.41 -28.74 -27.41
C ARG A 195 -1.50 -27.34 -27.99
N ASP A 196 -2.16 -27.19 -29.11
CA ASP A 196 -2.21 -25.91 -29.79
C ASP A 196 -3.01 -24.89 -28.96
N GLU A 197 -4.08 -25.32 -28.29
CA GLU A 197 -4.90 -24.47 -27.41
C GLU A 197 -4.14 -24.00 -26.16
N TRP A 198 -3.48 -24.92 -25.42
CA TRP A 198 -2.76 -24.51 -24.21
C TRP A 198 -1.45 -23.79 -24.52
N MET A 199 -0.78 -24.09 -25.64
CA MET A 199 0.39 -23.34 -26.11
C MET A 199 -0.01 -21.92 -26.54
N ASN A 200 -1.13 -21.75 -27.24
CA ASN A 200 -1.66 -20.43 -27.61
C ASN A 200 -1.98 -19.60 -26.37
N MET A 201 -2.62 -20.21 -25.36
CA MET A 201 -2.87 -19.59 -24.05
C MET A 201 -1.55 -19.22 -23.32
N LEU A 202 -0.54 -20.08 -23.36
CA LEU A 202 0.78 -19.83 -22.75
C LEU A 202 1.57 -18.73 -23.44
N PHE A 203 1.51 -18.64 -24.77
CA PHE A 203 2.18 -17.57 -25.51
C PHE A 203 1.51 -16.21 -25.32
N ARG A 204 0.24 -16.20 -24.90
CA ARG A 204 -0.51 -14.99 -24.54
C ARG A 204 -0.39 -14.63 -23.06
N LEU A 205 0.09 -15.56 -22.22
CA LEU A 205 0.35 -15.34 -20.79
C LEU A 205 1.28 -14.16 -20.48
N PRO A 206 2.29 -13.80 -21.31
CA PRO A 206 3.06 -12.57 -21.16
C PRO A 206 2.22 -11.28 -21.19
N LEU A 207 1.00 -11.29 -21.74
CA LEU A 207 0.09 -10.13 -21.67
C LEU A 207 -0.36 -9.84 -20.22
N LEU A 208 -0.34 -10.84 -19.32
CA LEU A 208 -0.55 -10.60 -17.88
C LEU A 208 0.57 -9.76 -17.27
N LEU A 209 1.79 -9.81 -17.82
CA LEU A 209 2.89 -8.94 -17.38
C LEU A 209 2.62 -7.47 -17.70
N VAL A 210 1.78 -7.18 -18.70
CA VAL A 210 1.37 -5.80 -19.00
C VAL A 210 0.49 -5.24 -17.89
N ILE A 211 -0.47 -6.03 -17.40
CA ILE A 211 -1.33 -5.66 -16.26
C ILE A 211 -0.48 -5.49 -15.00
N TYR A 212 0.40 -6.46 -14.73
CA TYR A 212 1.31 -6.38 -13.59
C TYR A 212 2.26 -5.17 -13.69
N GLY A 213 2.82 -4.93 -14.86
CA GLY A 213 3.72 -3.80 -15.14
C GLY A 213 3.02 -2.44 -14.99
N PHE A 214 1.79 -2.33 -15.46
CA PHE A 214 0.97 -1.13 -15.30
C PHE A 214 0.66 -0.86 -13.82
N ASN A 215 0.17 -1.87 -13.10
CA ASN A 215 -0.21 -1.71 -11.69
C ASN A 215 0.98 -1.46 -10.77
N SER A 216 2.11 -2.13 -11.01
CA SER A 216 3.36 -1.87 -10.29
C SER A 216 3.97 -0.51 -10.64
N GLY A 217 3.91 -0.10 -11.91
CA GLY A 217 4.36 1.21 -12.36
C GLY A 217 3.57 2.35 -11.74
N ILE A 218 2.25 2.21 -11.64
CA ILE A 218 1.38 3.19 -10.97
C ILE A 218 1.72 3.27 -9.47
N LEU A 219 1.88 2.13 -8.80
CA LEU A 219 2.29 2.10 -7.39
C LEU A 219 3.65 2.80 -7.18
N PHE A 220 4.62 2.56 -8.07
CA PHE A 220 5.92 3.22 -8.03
C PHE A 220 5.80 4.74 -8.21
N LEU A 221 5.01 5.19 -9.19
CA LEU A 221 4.77 6.62 -9.43
C LEU A 221 4.13 7.27 -8.20
N PHE A 222 3.08 6.68 -7.63
CA PHE A 222 2.41 7.22 -6.45
C PHE A 222 3.34 7.32 -5.23
N ASN A 223 4.14 6.30 -4.95
CA ASN A 223 5.13 6.34 -3.86
C ASN A 223 6.16 7.45 -4.11
N ARG A 224 6.68 7.55 -5.33
CA ARG A 224 7.71 8.55 -5.68
C ARG A 224 7.20 9.99 -5.64
N PHE A 225 5.93 10.23 -6.02
CA PHE A 225 5.35 11.58 -5.95
C PHE A 225 5.06 12.02 -4.51
N GLU A 226 4.78 11.09 -3.59
CA GLU A 226 4.54 11.42 -2.19
C GLU A 226 5.83 11.80 -1.45
N ASP A 227 6.91 11.06 -1.70
CA ASP A 227 8.24 11.40 -1.18
C ASP A 227 8.63 12.84 -1.57
N ARG A 228 8.39 13.21 -2.82
CA ARG A 228 8.77 14.53 -3.36
C ARG A 228 7.91 15.68 -2.85
N SER A 229 6.61 15.45 -2.60
CA SER A 229 5.74 16.52 -2.07
C SER A 229 5.93 16.79 -0.58
N ASN A 230 6.47 15.83 0.17
CA ASN A 230 6.66 15.99 1.61
C ASN A 230 7.94 16.78 1.97
N ASP A 231 8.97 16.73 1.13
CA ASP A 231 10.14 17.61 1.26
C ASP A 231 9.75 19.09 1.18
N ASP A 232 8.77 19.43 0.33
CA ASP A 232 8.24 20.79 0.21
C ASP A 232 7.31 21.17 1.38
N HIS A 233 6.60 20.21 1.98
CA HIS A 233 5.72 20.46 3.13
C HIS A 233 6.45 20.68 4.46
N MET A 234 7.70 20.19 4.61
CA MET A 234 8.55 20.55 5.75
C MET A 234 8.98 22.02 5.74
N VAL A 235 8.92 22.69 4.58
CA VAL A 235 9.42 24.08 4.40
C VAL A 235 8.30 25.14 4.46
N LYS A 236 7.02 24.78 4.25
CA LYS A 236 5.91 25.75 4.25
C LYS A 236 4.74 25.33 5.12
N ALA A 237 4.80 25.72 6.40
CA ALA A 237 3.67 25.70 7.33
C ALA A 237 2.64 26.83 7.11
N SER A 238 2.70 27.57 5.99
CA SER A 238 1.97 28.85 5.83
C SER A 238 0.75 28.82 4.91
N ASP A 239 0.42 27.74 4.21
CA ASP A 239 -0.74 27.75 3.29
C ASP A 239 -1.50 26.42 3.34
N LYS A 240 -2.59 26.39 4.12
CA LYS A 240 -3.39 25.18 4.39
C LYS A 240 -4.38 24.83 3.27
N ASP A 241 -4.71 25.78 2.42
CA ASP A 241 -5.78 25.62 1.44
C ASP A 241 -5.37 24.84 0.17
N PRO A 242 -4.20 25.10 -0.49
CA PRO A 242 -3.83 24.38 -1.71
C PRO A 242 -3.37 22.94 -1.45
N ALA A 243 -2.87 22.65 -0.24
CA ALA A 243 -2.42 21.31 0.13
C ALA A 243 -3.59 20.31 0.19
N SER A 244 -4.73 20.73 0.75
CA SER A 244 -5.91 19.87 0.94
C SER A 244 -6.55 19.41 -0.37
N THR A 245 -6.57 20.26 -1.39
CA THR A 245 -7.11 19.96 -2.72
C THR A 245 -6.24 18.94 -3.46
N ALA A 246 -4.92 19.05 -3.35
CA ALA A 246 -3.99 18.13 -4.00
C ALA A 246 -4.06 16.72 -3.39
N THR A 247 -4.18 16.59 -2.06
CA THR A 247 -4.36 15.28 -1.42
C THR A 247 -5.69 14.63 -1.79
N LYS A 248 -6.78 15.40 -1.88
CA LYS A 248 -8.10 14.90 -2.28
C LYS A 248 -8.12 14.44 -3.74
N GLN A 249 -7.46 15.17 -4.64
CA GLN A 249 -7.35 14.76 -6.04
C GLN A 249 -6.54 13.46 -6.18
N ARG A 250 -5.46 13.31 -5.41
CA ARG A 250 -4.62 12.09 -5.41
C ARG A 250 -5.36 10.86 -4.90
N SER A 251 -6.16 10.99 -3.83
CA SER A 251 -6.96 9.87 -3.32
C SER A 251 -8.02 9.43 -4.33
N VAL A 252 -8.68 10.36 -5.01
CA VAL A 252 -9.61 10.04 -6.11
C VAL A 252 -8.89 9.30 -7.25
N LEU A 253 -7.67 9.73 -7.59
CA LEU A 253 -6.89 9.10 -8.66
C LEU A 253 -6.48 7.67 -8.31
N LEU A 254 -6.08 7.41 -7.05
CA LEU A 254 -5.67 6.08 -6.58
C LEU A 254 -6.84 5.13 -6.31
N TYR A 255 -7.96 5.61 -5.76
CA TYR A 255 -9.05 4.74 -5.32
C TYR A 255 -10.22 4.66 -6.29
N ALA A 256 -10.37 5.61 -7.23
CA ALA A 256 -11.44 5.59 -8.22
C ALA A 256 -10.92 5.42 -9.65
N MET A 257 -9.97 6.27 -10.08
CA MET A 257 -9.50 6.22 -11.48
C MET A 257 -8.61 5.01 -11.76
N PHE A 258 -7.66 4.70 -10.87
CA PHE A 258 -6.78 3.54 -11.00
C PHE A 258 -7.53 2.21 -11.19
N PRO A 259 -8.48 1.81 -10.31
CA PRO A 259 -9.18 0.53 -10.50
C PRO A 259 -10.02 0.51 -11.78
N LEU A 260 -10.60 1.65 -12.20
CA LEU A 260 -11.30 1.76 -13.47
C LEU A 260 -10.36 1.53 -14.67
N PHE A 261 -9.20 2.19 -14.69
CA PHE A 261 -8.23 2.01 -15.77
C PHE A 261 -7.59 0.62 -15.76
N SER A 262 -7.33 0.04 -14.58
CA SER A 262 -6.83 -1.32 -14.44
C SER A 262 -7.83 -2.32 -15.01
N LEU A 263 -9.11 -2.17 -14.67
CA LEU A 263 -10.19 -3.01 -15.19
C LEU A 263 -10.39 -2.85 -16.70
N LEU A 264 -10.25 -1.63 -17.22
CA LEU A 264 -10.34 -1.39 -18.66
C LEU A 264 -9.17 -2.06 -19.40
N LEU A 265 -7.95 -1.94 -18.86
CA LEU A 265 -6.77 -2.62 -19.37
C LEU A 265 -6.92 -4.15 -19.31
N THR A 266 -7.52 -4.69 -18.25
CA THR A 266 -7.73 -6.14 -18.11
C THR A 266 -8.76 -6.65 -19.09
N VAL A 267 -9.83 -5.90 -19.35
CA VAL A 267 -10.80 -6.25 -20.41
C VAL A 267 -10.13 -6.24 -21.78
N VAL A 268 -9.36 -5.19 -22.12
CA VAL A 268 -8.70 -5.09 -23.43
C VAL A 268 -7.67 -6.21 -23.62
N THR A 269 -6.84 -6.46 -22.61
CA THR A 269 -5.87 -7.55 -22.65
C THR A 269 -6.56 -8.91 -22.69
N ALA A 270 -7.64 -9.12 -21.93
CA ALA A 270 -8.40 -10.36 -21.97
C ALA A 270 -9.04 -10.62 -23.35
N VAL A 271 -9.59 -9.59 -24.01
CA VAL A 271 -10.13 -9.71 -25.38
C VAL A 271 -9.01 -10.02 -26.38
N GLY A 272 -7.85 -9.37 -26.26
CA GLY A 272 -6.68 -9.67 -27.08
C GLY A 272 -6.09 -11.07 -26.81
N ILE A 273 -6.33 -11.63 -25.63
CA ILE A 273 -5.96 -13.00 -25.29
C ILE A 273 -6.99 -13.99 -25.85
N ALA A 274 -8.28 -13.68 -25.73
CA ALA A 274 -9.39 -14.55 -26.08
C ALA A 274 -9.58 -14.71 -27.59
N CYS A 275 -9.26 -13.68 -28.38
CA CYS A 275 -9.64 -13.65 -29.79
C CYS A 275 -8.45 -13.37 -30.71
N ASP A 276 -8.32 -14.15 -31.78
CA ASP A 276 -7.27 -13.97 -32.79
C ASP A 276 -7.50 -12.70 -33.63
N ALA A 277 -8.76 -12.27 -33.76
CA ALA A 277 -9.17 -11.02 -34.37
C ALA A 277 -9.97 -10.17 -33.35
N PRO A 278 -9.31 -9.31 -32.56
CA PRO A 278 -9.95 -8.60 -31.45
C PRO A 278 -11.07 -7.65 -31.92
N GLU A 279 -10.97 -7.08 -33.13
CA GLU A 279 -11.98 -6.17 -33.68
C GLU A 279 -13.30 -6.89 -34.00
N GLN A 280 -13.21 -8.07 -34.61
CA GLN A 280 -14.40 -8.87 -34.95
C GLN A 280 -15.03 -9.48 -33.70
N CYS A 281 -14.21 -9.86 -32.72
CA CYS A 281 -14.66 -10.42 -31.46
C CYS A 281 -15.33 -9.37 -30.56
N ALA A 282 -14.81 -8.14 -30.55
CA ALA A 282 -15.44 -7.04 -29.83
C ALA A 282 -16.80 -6.66 -30.47
N ALA A 283 -16.88 -6.67 -31.80
CA ALA A 283 -18.14 -6.44 -32.52
C ALA A 283 -19.17 -7.53 -32.24
N SER A 284 -18.79 -8.81 -32.32
CA SER A 284 -19.71 -9.93 -32.04
C SER A 284 -20.11 -10.00 -30.56
N ALA A 285 -19.19 -9.73 -29.63
CA ALA A 285 -19.51 -9.64 -28.21
C ALA A 285 -20.45 -8.47 -27.90
N TYR A 286 -20.28 -7.32 -28.58
CA TYR A 286 -21.17 -6.17 -28.46
C TYR A 286 -22.57 -6.48 -29.00
N GLU A 287 -22.67 -7.15 -30.15
CA GLU A 287 -23.94 -7.61 -30.71
C GLU A 287 -24.63 -8.65 -29.82
N ALA A 288 -23.88 -9.54 -29.17
CA ALA A 288 -24.43 -10.54 -28.26
C ALA A 288 -24.86 -9.96 -26.90
N THR A 289 -24.16 -8.94 -26.38
CA THR A 289 -24.44 -8.37 -25.04
C THR A 289 -25.48 -7.26 -25.06
N THR A 290 -25.60 -6.50 -26.16
CA THR A 290 -26.62 -5.45 -26.32
C THR A 290 -28.06 -5.91 -26.03
N PRO A 291 -28.56 -7.06 -26.53
CA PRO A 291 -29.92 -7.51 -26.22
C PRO A 291 -30.08 -7.95 -24.76
N VAL A 292 -29.03 -8.50 -24.14
CA VAL A 292 -29.05 -8.94 -22.73
C VAL A 292 -29.07 -7.74 -21.78
N ILE A 293 -28.28 -6.70 -22.09
CA ILE A 293 -28.25 -5.45 -21.31
C ILE A 293 -29.57 -4.70 -21.48
N ALA A 294 -30.14 -4.67 -22.69
CA ALA A 294 -31.46 -4.11 -22.93
C ALA A 294 -32.55 -4.84 -22.12
N GLY A 295 -32.53 -6.17 -22.10
CA GLY A 295 -33.44 -6.99 -21.29
C GLY A 295 -33.26 -6.78 -19.77
N LEU A 296 -32.02 -6.69 -19.28
CA LEU A 296 -31.70 -6.38 -17.88
C LEU A 296 -32.17 -4.97 -17.49
N TRP A 297 -32.02 -4.02 -18.40
CA TRP A 297 -32.47 -2.64 -18.20
C TRP A 297 -33.99 -2.55 -18.14
N GLU A 298 -34.71 -3.29 -18.98
CA GLU A 298 -36.17 -3.40 -18.90
C GLU A 298 -36.63 -4.09 -17.62
N LEU A 299 -35.94 -5.15 -17.19
CA LEU A 299 -36.19 -5.83 -15.91
C LEU A 299 -35.92 -4.92 -14.71
N ALA A 300 -34.83 -4.17 -14.71
CA ALA A 300 -34.49 -3.22 -13.67
C ALA A 300 -35.50 -2.06 -13.64
N ARG A 301 -35.91 -1.55 -14.80
CA ARG A 301 -36.94 -0.52 -14.92
C ARG A 301 -38.28 -1.02 -14.39
N GLY A 302 -38.65 -2.27 -14.68
CA GLY A 302 -39.84 -2.93 -14.15
C GLY A 302 -39.78 -3.18 -12.64
N ALA A 303 -38.63 -3.59 -12.11
CA ALA A 303 -38.42 -3.88 -10.69
C ALA A 303 -38.36 -2.62 -9.81
N TYR A 304 -37.78 -1.53 -10.33
CA TYR A 304 -37.57 -0.28 -9.59
C TYR A 304 -38.55 0.84 -9.97
N ARG A 305 -39.49 0.60 -10.90
CA ARG A 305 -40.45 1.60 -11.42
C ARG A 305 -39.79 2.94 -11.79
N LEU A 306 -38.68 2.85 -12.52
CA LEU A 306 -37.98 4.00 -13.11
C LEU A 306 -38.62 4.41 -14.44
#